data_AF-A0A199P1Y1-F1
#
_entry.id   AF-A0A199P1Y1-F1
#
_cell.length_a   1.000
_cell.length_b   1.000
_cell.length_c   1.000
_cell.angle_alpha   90.00
_cell.angle_beta   90.00
_cell.angle_gamma   90.00
#
_symmetry.space_group_name_H-M   'P 1'
#
loop_
_entity.id
_entity.type
_entity.pdbx_description
1 polymer ?
#
loop_
_entity_poly.entity_id
_entity_poly.type
_entity_poly.pdbx_seq_one_letter_code
_entity_poly.pdbx_strand_id
1 'polypeptide(L)'
;MNWALRWLQLPPDADETAIKRSYAKLLRQHRPDTDPDGFQQLHAAYQAALAWARARGDEDVEDVEDVEDVEDVEDENARAAAQTERIAGNPGASARNGDGNGDGGDRRDAPPTPAAASATHRDVRDGHRPHPDTADHAPRPTQQDPLTPAPQLGVAIPTALDPGALCEDLLALATQAEPQALQHWLQRQPALWSLRDKAQIGWRLSHRLQQRLPPIQRENVAILLGFFGLDDIAAGPAAHALPMLQERLHLAWEMQPENAEALARRVYPTSADEYRVPALMRQLTRPFALPQALWASLLPGRPSALRRLLMRLDQGRVDDLPAPVDREQIDFWMRASEAGYLTRARLSVGLLRCAATALLVAIVVLLASAASAWSPDPVPMSLALTRSGLAALAIVALWMGWLLAGTLLRWQGEAESDDRSPAPHWLRWAFVPLLAGIGLGVSEIPGQALAGGVIATIALLSSVVRLWRRSGRPYRPNSAMLWLAFLAPSMAQSLPVALSAALALGLWTWDLLRHRRLRWRRS
;
A
#
# COMPACT_ATOMS: atom_id res chain seq x y z
N MET A 1 -7.50 24.30 -5.12
CA MET A 1 -8.73 24.19 -4.30
C MET A 1 -9.16 22.73 -4.24
N ASN A 2 -9.41 22.19 -3.04
CA ASN A 2 -9.86 20.80 -2.85
C ASN A 2 -11.31 20.63 -3.34
N TRP A 3 -11.56 19.66 -4.22
CA TRP A 3 -12.90 19.36 -4.77
C TRP A 3 -13.91 19.02 -3.66
N ALA A 4 -13.44 18.40 -2.58
CA ALA A 4 -14.26 17.96 -1.45
C ALA A 4 -14.86 19.15 -0.67
N LEU A 5 -14.08 20.21 -0.44
CA LEU A 5 -14.57 21.43 0.21
C LEU A 5 -15.58 22.18 -0.67
N ARG A 6 -15.36 22.21 -1.98
CA ARG A 6 -16.31 22.81 -2.93
C ARG A 6 -17.64 22.05 -2.96
N TRP A 7 -17.59 20.72 -2.87
CA TRP A 7 -18.79 19.88 -2.82
C TRP A 7 -19.56 20.06 -1.50
N LEU A 8 -18.84 20.20 -0.38
CA LEU A 8 -19.41 20.57 0.93
C LEU A 8 -19.77 22.06 1.06
N GLN A 9 -19.57 22.87 0.01
CA GLN A 9 -19.83 24.32 -0.03
C GLN A 9 -19.09 25.10 1.07
N LEU A 10 -17.86 24.69 1.37
CA LEU A 10 -17.01 25.29 2.39
C LEU A 10 -15.86 26.09 1.78
N PRO A 11 -15.42 27.18 2.43
CA PRO A 11 -14.26 27.96 2.02
C PRO A 11 -12.96 27.14 2.21
N PRO A 12 -11.86 27.53 1.52
CA PRO A 12 -10.60 26.77 1.53
C PRO A 12 -9.85 26.79 2.87
N ASP A 13 -10.32 27.53 3.87
CA ASP A 13 -9.79 27.63 5.24
C ASP A 13 -10.71 26.94 6.28
N ALA A 14 -11.63 26.09 5.86
CA ALA A 14 -12.60 25.46 6.75
C ALA A 14 -11.98 24.40 7.68
N ASP A 15 -12.14 24.61 8.99
CA ASP A 15 -11.73 23.69 10.05
C ASP A 15 -12.56 22.39 10.10
N GLU A 16 -12.06 21.37 10.81
CA GLU A 16 -12.74 20.07 10.96
C GLU A 16 -14.19 20.21 11.49
N THR A 17 -14.44 21.18 12.38
CA THR A 17 -15.77 21.45 12.94
C THR A 17 -16.74 21.99 11.89
N ALA A 18 -16.26 22.82 10.95
CA ALA A 18 -17.04 23.34 9.84
C ALA A 18 -17.38 22.23 8.82
N ILE A 19 -16.41 21.33 8.55
CA ILE A 19 -16.60 20.14 7.70
C ILE A 19 -17.69 19.23 8.27
N LYS A 20 -17.61 18.88 9.56
CA LYS A 20 -18.61 18.04 10.24
C LYS A 20 -20.00 18.69 10.26
N ARG A 21 -20.08 20.01 10.48
CA ARG A 21 -21.35 20.75 10.48
C ARG A 21 -22.01 20.78 9.09
N SER A 22 -21.23 20.98 8.02
CA SER A 22 -21.75 20.95 6.65
C SER A 22 -22.22 19.55 6.26
N TYR A 23 -21.46 18.51 6.62
CA TYR A 23 -21.84 17.11 6.41
C TYR A 23 -23.18 16.79 7.09
N ALA A 24 -23.38 17.18 8.36
CA ALA A 24 -24.64 16.95 9.07
C ALA A 24 -25.83 17.68 8.43
N LYS A 25 -25.61 18.87 7.84
CA LYS A 25 -26.64 19.63 7.14
C LYS A 25 -27.04 18.95 5.82
N LEU A 26 -26.07 18.48 5.05
CA LEU A 26 -26.29 17.80 3.76
C LEU A 26 -26.80 16.37 3.91
N LEU A 27 -26.45 15.69 5.01
CA LEU A 27 -26.94 14.34 5.33
C LEU A 27 -28.47 14.32 5.57
N ARG A 28 -29.04 15.44 6.04
CA ARG A 28 -30.50 15.58 6.16
C ARG A 28 -31.21 15.65 4.79
N GLN A 29 -30.50 16.07 3.74
CA GLN A 29 -31.00 16.20 2.38
C GLN A 29 -30.76 14.91 1.57
N HIS A 30 -29.58 14.31 1.68
CA HIS A 30 -29.22 13.05 1.02
C HIS A 30 -29.32 11.89 2.02
N ARG A 31 -30.57 11.48 2.32
CA ARG A 31 -30.81 10.30 3.17
C ARG A 31 -30.49 9.02 2.38
N PRO A 32 -29.81 8.04 2.99
CA PRO A 32 -29.41 6.80 2.32
C PRO A 32 -30.59 5.99 1.79
N ASP A 33 -31.77 6.14 2.40
CA ASP A 33 -32.99 5.41 1.99
C ASP A 33 -33.67 6.02 0.76
N THR A 34 -33.38 7.28 0.43
CA THR A 34 -34.05 8.04 -0.65
C THR A 34 -33.11 8.38 -1.80
N ASP A 35 -31.81 8.53 -1.50
CA ASP A 35 -30.76 8.84 -2.47
C ASP A 35 -29.43 8.15 -2.06
N PRO A 36 -29.27 6.85 -2.38
CA PRO A 36 -28.09 6.08 -2.00
C PRO A 36 -26.81 6.56 -2.70
N ASP A 37 -26.93 7.04 -3.94
CA ASP A 37 -25.79 7.54 -4.73
C ASP A 37 -25.34 8.92 -4.22
N GLY A 38 -26.27 9.81 -3.90
CA GLY A 38 -25.96 11.10 -3.28
C GLY A 38 -25.37 10.97 -1.87
N PHE A 39 -25.78 9.95 -1.10
CA PHE A 39 -25.16 9.64 0.19
C PHE A 39 -23.70 9.17 0.04
N GLN A 40 -23.40 8.33 -0.96
CA GLN A 40 -22.02 7.88 -1.22
C GLN A 40 -21.11 9.04 -1.61
N GLN A 41 -21.59 9.95 -2.47
CA GLN A 41 -20.85 11.16 -2.86
C GLN A 41 -20.63 12.11 -1.67
N LEU A 42 -21.65 12.31 -0.84
CA LEU A 42 -21.55 13.09 0.39
C LEU A 42 -20.53 12.50 1.37
N HIS A 43 -20.52 11.18 1.51
CA HIS A 43 -19.59 10.50 2.41
C HIS A 43 -18.15 10.54 1.87
N ALA A 44 -17.95 10.36 0.57
CA ALA A 44 -16.65 10.47 -0.07
C ALA A 44 -16.07 11.90 0.03
N ALA A 45 -16.90 12.92 -0.22
CA ALA A 45 -16.50 14.32 -0.05
C ALA A 45 -16.17 14.64 1.41
N TYR A 46 -16.94 14.13 2.37
CA TYR A 46 -16.64 14.28 3.80
C TYR A 46 -15.30 13.67 4.19
N GLN A 47 -15.02 12.42 3.79
CA GLN A 47 -13.75 11.75 4.10
C GLN A 47 -12.55 12.47 3.46
N ALA A 48 -12.68 12.91 2.20
CA ALA A 48 -11.62 13.63 1.50
C ALA A 48 -11.36 15.03 2.09
N ALA A 49 -12.40 15.74 2.55
CA ALA A 49 -12.25 17.03 3.23
C ALA A 49 -11.60 16.87 4.61
N LEU A 50 -11.97 15.85 5.36
CA LEU A 50 -11.39 15.55 6.68
C LEU A 50 -9.91 15.15 6.58
N ALA A 51 -9.57 14.31 5.59
CA ALA A 51 -8.18 13.93 5.34
C ALA A 51 -7.31 15.14 4.98
N TRP A 52 -7.86 16.08 4.20
CA TRP A 52 -7.18 17.31 3.82
C TRP A 52 -7.00 18.28 5.00
N ALA A 53 -8.02 18.46 5.84
CA ALA A 53 -7.92 19.30 7.03
C ALA A 53 -6.88 18.77 8.04
N ARG A 54 -6.77 17.44 8.17
CA ARG A 54 -5.75 16.79 9.02
C ARG A 54 -4.33 16.94 8.47
N ALA A 55 -4.16 16.79 7.15
CA ALA A 55 -2.86 16.99 6.51
C ALA A 55 -2.34 18.42 6.68
N ARG A 56 -3.25 19.41 6.76
CA ARG A 56 -2.92 20.81 7.02
C ARG A 56 -2.59 21.09 8.49
N GLY A 57 -3.31 20.47 9.43
CA GLY A 57 -3.03 20.59 10.86
C GLY A 57 -1.69 20.01 11.31
N ASP A 58 -1.12 19.06 10.54
CA ASP A 58 0.23 18.54 10.77
C ASP A 58 1.34 19.47 10.23
N GLU A 59 1.04 20.39 9.29
CA GLU A 59 2.02 21.33 8.71
C GLU A 59 2.24 22.58 9.58
N ASP A 60 1.22 23.02 10.34
CA ASP A 60 1.31 24.19 11.23
C ASP A 60 2.03 23.91 12.58
N VAL A 61 2.55 22.70 12.78
CA VAL A 61 3.20 22.24 14.05
C VAL A 61 4.72 22.03 13.92
N GLU A 62 5.32 22.23 12.74
CA GLU A 62 6.77 22.02 12.56
C GLU A 62 7.66 23.25 12.86
N ASP A 63 7.09 24.42 13.17
CA ASP A 63 7.83 25.62 13.61
C ASP A 63 7.43 26.01 15.04
N VAL A 64 8.12 25.48 16.07
CA VAL A 64 8.48 26.10 17.38
C VAL A 64 9.06 25.02 18.32
N GLU A 65 10.30 25.23 18.79
CA GLU A 65 10.88 24.54 19.95
C GLU A 65 10.28 25.05 21.27
N ASP A 66 10.07 24.13 22.21
CA ASP A 66 9.85 24.24 23.67
C ASP A 66 8.47 24.65 24.29
N VAL A 67 7.83 23.60 24.86
CA VAL A 67 7.11 23.46 26.17
C VAL A 67 5.60 23.81 26.31
N GLU A 68 4.89 22.76 26.76
CA GLU A 68 3.64 22.63 27.56
C GLU A 68 2.23 22.97 27.02
N ASP A 69 1.35 21.96 27.26
CA ASP A 69 -0.11 21.93 27.40
C ASP A 69 -1.01 22.45 26.27
N VAL A 70 -1.87 21.55 25.75
CA VAL A 70 -3.33 21.58 25.96
C VAL A 70 -3.91 20.19 25.67
N GLU A 71 -4.79 19.76 26.57
CA GLU A 71 -5.53 18.49 26.66
C GLU A 71 -6.75 18.40 25.70
N ASP A 72 -7.29 17.18 25.61
CA ASP A 72 -8.73 16.84 25.58
C ASP A 72 -9.66 17.35 24.47
N VAL A 73 -9.83 16.56 23.38
CA VAL A 73 -11.07 16.54 22.58
C VAL A 73 -11.50 15.13 22.10
N GLU A 74 -10.76 14.06 22.41
CA GLU A 74 -11.05 12.73 21.82
C GLU A 74 -12.20 11.96 22.50
N ASP A 75 -12.51 12.26 23.77
CA ASP A 75 -13.50 11.49 24.55
C ASP A 75 -14.97 11.86 24.29
N GLU A 76 -15.27 13.03 23.71
CA GLU A 76 -16.63 13.40 23.28
C GLU A 76 -17.00 12.78 21.93
N ASN A 77 -16.05 12.67 21.00
CA ASN A 77 -16.28 12.14 19.66
C ASN A 77 -16.59 10.63 19.67
N ALA A 78 -15.99 9.87 20.61
CA ALA A 78 -16.26 8.44 20.77
C ALA A 78 -17.66 8.16 21.34
N ARG A 79 -18.20 9.05 22.18
CA ARG A 79 -19.55 8.93 22.76
C ARG A 79 -20.65 9.26 21.75
N ALA A 80 -20.42 10.25 20.88
CA ALA A 80 -21.35 10.61 19.81
C ALA A 80 -21.46 9.53 18.71
N ALA A 81 -20.36 8.86 18.38
CA ALA A 81 -20.35 7.74 17.43
C ALA A 81 -21.11 6.51 17.96
N ALA A 82 -20.89 6.16 19.24
CA ALA A 82 -21.60 5.04 19.89
C ALA A 82 -23.11 5.30 20.07
N GLN A 83 -23.52 6.56 20.19
CA GLN A 83 -24.94 6.93 20.26
C GLN A 83 -25.61 6.89 18.88
N THR A 84 -24.87 7.15 17.81
CA THR A 84 -25.38 7.10 16.43
C THR A 84 -25.59 5.65 15.94
N GLU A 85 -24.70 4.73 16.30
CA GLU A 85 -24.87 3.30 16.01
C GLU A 85 -26.05 2.66 16.77
N ARG A 86 -26.33 3.10 18.00
CA ARG A 86 -27.51 2.63 18.77
C ARG A 86 -28.84 3.10 18.18
N ILE A 87 -28.85 4.24 17.48
CA ILE A 87 -30.05 4.75 16.80
C ILE A 87 -30.28 4.01 15.47
N ALA A 88 -29.23 3.55 14.80
CA ALA A 88 -29.32 2.77 13.57
C ALA A 88 -29.63 1.27 13.79
N GLY A 89 -29.34 0.73 14.99
CA GLY A 89 -29.45 -0.70 15.30
C GLY A 89 -30.81 -1.21 15.80
N ASN A 90 -31.86 -0.38 15.87
CA ASN A 90 -33.18 -0.84 16.36
C ASN A 90 -34.31 -0.57 15.34
N PRO A 91 -34.47 -1.39 14.29
CA PRO A 91 -35.64 -1.33 13.44
C PRO A 91 -36.75 -2.18 14.08
N GLY A 92 -37.55 -1.60 14.98
CA GLY A 92 -38.71 -2.32 15.50
C GLY A 92 -39.36 -1.79 16.77
N ALA A 93 -39.69 -0.50 16.86
CA ALA A 93 -40.67 -0.04 17.84
C ALA A 93 -41.25 1.34 17.49
N SER A 94 -42.25 1.38 16.60
CA SER A 94 -43.39 2.28 16.82
C SER A 94 -44.57 1.98 15.90
N ALA A 95 -45.71 1.75 16.56
CA ALA A 95 -47.05 2.12 16.15
C ALA A 95 -47.62 1.53 14.84
N ARG A 96 -48.49 0.53 15.00
CA ARG A 96 -49.69 0.42 14.15
C ARG A 96 -50.91 0.13 15.01
N ASN A 97 -51.73 1.17 15.24
CA ASN A 97 -53.15 1.02 15.50
C ASN A 97 -53.89 0.96 14.15
N GLY A 98 -54.97 0.17 14.09
CA GLY A 98 -56.03 0.33 13.10
C GLY A 98 -56.32 -0.88 12.20
N ASP A 99 -57.21 -1.75 12.71
CA ASP A 99 -58.37 -2.34 12.03
C ASP A 99 -58.23 -3.43 10.95
N GLY A 100 -58.53 -4.67 11.37
CA GLY A 100 -59.61 -5.54 10.89
C GLY A 100 -59.70 -5.94 9.40
N ASN A 101 -59.48 -7.23 9.11
CA ASN A 101 -60.49 -8.22 8.65
C ASN A 101 -59.78 -9.55 8.28
N GLY A 102 -60.44 -10.69 8.47
CA GLY A 102 -59.81 -12.02 8.50
C GLY A 102 -59.81 -12.84 7.20
N ASP A 103 -59.56 -14.15 7.41
CA ASP A 103 -59.56 -15.30 6.47
C ASP A 103 -58.28 -15.44 5.62
N GLY A 104 -57.59 -16.57 5.40
CA GLY A 104 -57.69 -17.99 5.73
C GLY A 104 -56.68 -18.77 4.84
N GLY A 105 -56.15 -19.92 5.29
CA GLY A 105 -55.44 -20.95 4.47
C GLY A 105 -53.94 -20.72 4.18
N ASP A 106 -53.00 -21.52 4.69
CA ASP A 106 -52.49 -22.86 4.24
C ASP A 106 -51.39 -22.81 3.14
N ARG A 107 -50.35 -23.64 3.34
CA ARG A 107 -49.26 -24.12 2.42
C ARG A 107 -47.99 -23.27 2.32
N ARG A 108 -46.87 -23.76 2.89
CA ARG A 108 -45.78 -24.56 2.28
C ARG A 108 -45.11 -23.82 1.11
N ASP A 109 -43.80 -23.59 1.20
CA ASP A 109 -42.83 -24.04 0.19
C ASP A 109 -41.38 -23.78 0.62
N ALA A 110 -40.57 -24.82 0.45
CA ALA A 110 -39.11 -24.83 0.54
C ALA A 110 -38.51 -24.56 -0.86
N PRO A 111 -37.27 -24.03 -0.96
CA PRO A 111 -36.71 -23.60 -2.26
C PRO A 111 -36.09 -24.76 -3.06
N PRO A 112 -36.09 -24.72 -4.41
CA PRO A 112 -35.39 -25.70 -5.23
C PRO A 112 -33.97 -25.25 -5.63
N THR A 113 -33.08 -26.25 -5.72
CA THR A 113 -31.69 -26.20 -6.20
C THR A 113 -31.63 -26.29 -7.74
N PRO A 114 -30.70 -25.60 -8.44
CA PRO A 114 -30.55 -25.70 -9.89
C PRO A 114 -29.60 -26.85 -10.32
N ALA A 115 -29.97 -27.59 -11.36
CA ALA A 115 -29.13 -28.60 -12.00
C ALA A 115 -28.59 -28.11 -13.35
N ALA A 116 -27.29 -28.33 -13.54
CA ALA A 116 -26.49 -27.91 -14.68
C ALA A 116 -26.63 -28.79 -15.92
N ALA A 117 -26.28 -28.20 -17.06
CA ALA A 117 -26.24 -28.77 -18.39
C ALA A 117 -25.14 -29.83 -18.59
N SER A 118 -25.39 -30.76 -19.51
CA SER A 118 -24.38 -31.62 -20.13
C SER A 118 -24.58 -31.65 -21.65
N ALA A 119 -23.47 -31.52 -22.37
CA ALA A 119 -23.37 -31.55 -23.82
C ALA A 119 -23.02 -32.97 -24.34
N THR A 120 -23.05 -33.08 -25.67
CA THR A 120 -22.46 -34.11 -26.57
C THR A 120 -23.19 -35.45 -26.75
N HIS A 121 -23.66 -35.75 -27.97
CA HIS A 121 -23.01 -36.68 -28.91
C HIS A 121 -23.79 -36.77 -30.25
N ARG A 122 -23.07 -37.20 -31.28
CA ARG A 122 -23.34 -37.23 -32.73
C ARG A 122 -23.98 -38.56 -33.18
N ASP A 123 -24.59 -38.49 -34.37
CA ASP A 123 -24.71 -39.50 -35.46
C ASP A 123 -25.91 -40.46 -35.61
N VAL A 124 -26.20 -40.66 -36.91
CA VAL A 124 -26.91 -41.77 -37.62
C VAL A 124 -28.42 -41.65 -37.86
N ARG A 125 -28.80 -41.39 -39.13
CA ARG A 125 -29.52 -42.38 -39.97
C ARG A 125 -29.69 -41.95 -41.44
N ASP A 126 -29.17 -42.80 -42.32
CA ASP A 126 -29.47 -42.86 -43.76
C ASP A 126 -30.69 -43.76 -44.06
N GLY A 127 -31.41 -43.45 -45.14
CA GLY A 127 -31.75 -44.47 -46.15
C GLY A 127 -33.17 -44.47 -46.76
N HIS A 128 -33.19 -44.44 -48.11
CA HIS A 128 -34.22 -44.83 -49.11
C HIS A 128 -35.26 -43.76 -49.54
N ARG A 129 -35.59 -43.50 -50.82
CA ARG A 129 -35.27 -43.98 -52.21
C ARG A 129 -35.99 -43.00 -53.21
N PRO A 130 -36.12 -43.21 -54.54
CA PRO A 130 -35.17 -43.35 -55.66
C PRO A 130 -35.40 -42.31 -56.82
N HIS A 131 -34.47 -42.24 -57.78
CA HIS A 131 -34.53 -41.45 -59.03
C HIS A 131 -35.51 -42.06 -60.08
N PRO A 132 -36.01 -41.27 -61.05
CA PRO A 132 -35.64 -41.56 -62.44
C PRO A 132 -35.45 -40.33 -63.37
N ASP A 133 -34.71 -40.59 -64.45
CA ASP A 133 -34.77 -40.06 -65.82
C ASP A 133 -34.39 -38.60 -66.15
N THR A 134 -33.11 -38.44 -66.48
CA THR A 134 -32.54 -37.46 -67.43
C THR A 134 -32.90 -37.82 -68.87
N ALA A 135 -33.58 -36.90 -69.57
CA ALA A 135 -33.64 -36.83 -71.02
C ALA A 135 -32.94 -35.56 -71.51
N ASP A 136 -31.72 -35.77 -72.01
CA ASP A 136 -31.15 -35.22 -73.24
C ASP A 136 -31.66 -33.83 -73.73
N HIS A 137 -30.88 -32.77 -73.48
CA HIS A 137 -30.74 -31.65 -74.41
C HIS A 137 -29.44 -30.89 -74.17
N ALA A 138 -28.48 -31.07 -75.09
CA ALA A 138 -27.28 -30.25 -75.22
C ALA A 138 -27.62 -28.82 -75.69
N PRO A 139 -26.92 -27.77 -75.22
CA PRO A 139 -27.16 -26.40 -75.65
C PRO A 139 -26.47 -26.07 -76.98
N ARG A 140 -27.20 -25.41 -77.89
CA ARG A 140 -26.66 -24.73 -79.09
C ARG A 140 -26.17 -23.32 -78.72
N PRO A 141 -25.09 -22.81 -79.34
CA PRO A 141 -24.49 -21.52 -79.01
C PRO A 141 -25.25 -20.37 -79.69
N THR A 142 -25.54 -19.30 -78.94
CA THR A 142 -25.97 -18.01 -79.51
C THR A 142 -25.04 -16.92 -78.99
N GLN A 143 -24.04 -16.63 -79.83
CA GLN A 143 -23.44 -15.34 -80.17
C GLN A 143 -23.72 -14.16 -79.22
N GLN A 144 -22.68 -13.75 -78.50
CA GLN A 144 -22.63 -12.50 -77.73
C GLN A 144 -22.37 -11.32 -78.66
N ASP A 145 -23.30 -10.38 -78.72
CA ASP A 145 -23.03 -9.02 -79.21
C ASP A 145 -22.35 -8.19 -78.09
N PRO A 146 -21.33 -7.36 -78.42
CA PRO A 146 -20.57 -6.62 -77.43
C PRO A 146 -21.33 -5.36 -76.98
N LEU A 147 -21.91 -5.39 -75.78
CA LEU A 147 -22.35 -4.18 -75.09
C LEU A 147 -21.12 -3.39 -74.62
N THR A 148 -20.99 -2.19 -75.18
CA THR A 148 -19.98 -1.18 -74.84
C THR A 148 -19.94 -0.94 -73.32
N PRO A 149 -18.77 -0.94 -72.66
CA PRO A 149 -18.69 -0.56 -71.26
C PRO A 149 -18.96 0.93 -71.13
N ALA A 150 -19.99 1.30 -70.36
CA ALA A 150 -20.10 2.65 -69.83
C ALA A 150 -18.82 2.98 -69.05
N PRO A 151 -18.28 4.21 -69.14
CA PRO A 151 -17.12 4.60 -68.36
C PRO A 151 -17.51 4.53 -66.88
N GLN A 152 -17.08 3.47 -66.21
CA GLN A 152 -17.04 3.43 -64.77
C GLN A 152 -16.07 4.53 -64.38
N LEU A 153 -16.61 5.69 -63.97
CA LEU A 153 -15.84 6.62 -63.16
C LEU A 153 -15.32 5.78 -62.01
N GLY A 154 -14.03 5.44 -62.07
CA GLY A 154 -13.31 4.88 -60.94
C GLY A 154 -13.39 5.88 -59.82
N VAL A 155 -14.45 5.79 -59.02
CA VAL A 155 -14.40 6.25 -57.65
C VAL A 155 -13.29 5.41 -57.04
N ALA A 156 -12.09 5.98 -57.01
CA ALA A 156 -11.03 5.50 -56.17
C ALA A 156 -11.66 5.37 -54.79
N ILE A 157 -11.91 4.12 -54.37
CA ILE A 157 -12.27 3.82 -52.99
C ILE A 157 -11.19 4.53 -52.17
N PRO A 158 -11.53 5.51 -51.31
CA PRO A 158 -10.55 6.20 -50.50
C PRO A 158 -9.74 5.12 -49.80
N THR A 159 -8.41 5.18 -49.95
CA THR A 159 -7.45 4.26 -49.33
C THR A 159 -7.94 3.96 -47.93
N ALA A 160 -8.31 2.70 -47.66
CA ALA A 160 -8.95 2.32 -46.41
C ALA A 160 -8.09 2.85 -45.25
N LEU A 161 -8.63 3.82 -44.53
CA LEU A 161 -7.97 4.42 -43.37
C LEU A 161 -7.60 3.26 -42.43
N ASP A 162 -6.34 3.18 -41.98
CA ASP A 162 -5.96 2.21 -40.95
C ASP A 162 -6.15 2.84 -39.56
N PRO A 163 -7.28 2.59 -38.89
CA PRO A 163 -7.52 3.08 -37.54
C PRO A 163 -6.49 2.58 -36.52
N GLY A 164 -5.76 1.49 -36.80
CA GLY A 164 -4.70 0.99 -35.93
C GLY A 164 -3.45 1.89 -35.97
N ALA A 165 -2.96 2.20 -37.16
CA ALA A 165 -1.81 3.08 -37.36
C ALA A 165 -2.06 4.48 -36.77
N LEU A 166 -3.24 5.06 -37.02
CA LEU A 166 -3.59 6.39 -36.50
C LEU A 166 -3.67 6.41 -34.97
N CYS A 167 -4.12 5.32 -34.33
CA CYS A 167 -4.08 5.19 -32.87
C CYS A 167 -2.65 5.18 -32.32
N GLU A 168 -1.73 4.46 -32.95
CA GLU A 168 -0.33 4.40 -32.49
C GLU A 168 0.38 5.75 -32.72
N ASP A 169 0.13 6.44 -33.84
CA ASP A 169 0.64 7.80 -34.09
C ASP A 169 0.11 8.80 -33.05
N LEU A 170 -1.17 8.70 -32.72
CA LEU A 170 -1.80 9.54 -31.69
C LEU A 170 -1.21 9.26 -30.31
N LEU A 171 -0.96 8.01 -29.96
CA LEU A 171 -0.30 7.65 -28.70
C LEU A 171 1.14 8.17 -28.65
N ALA A 172 1.90 8.00 -29.73
CA ALA A 172 3.26 8.52 -29.83
C ALA A 172 3.29 10.05 -29.65
N LEU A 173 2.38 10.76 -30.33
CA LEU A 173 2.24 12.21 -30.18
C LEU A 173 1.83 12.60 -28.76
N ALA A 174 0.86 11.90 -28.15
CA ALA A 174 0.40 12.20 -26.80
C ALA A 174 1.48 12.02 -25.72
N THR A 175 2.46 11.13 -25.94
CA THR A 175 3.59 10.94 -25.01
C THR A 175 4.65 12.03 -25.09
N GLN A 176 4.80 12.71 -26.23
CA GLN A 176 5.92 13.63 -26.49
C GLN A 176 5.49 15.10 -26.67
N ALA A 177 4.27 15.35 -27.13
CA ALA A 177 3.83 16.69 -27.50
C ALA A 177 3.32 17.49 -26.29
N GLU A 178 3.51 18.81 -26.36
CA GLU A 178 2.84 19.75 -25.45
C GLU A 178 1.32 19.71 -25.64
N PRO A 179 0.52 19.99 -24.58
CA PRO A 179 -0.94 19.89 -24.64
C PRO A 179 -1.59 20.69 -25.76
N GLN A 180 -1.07 21.89 -26.04
CA GLN A 180 -1.59 22.77 -27.09
C GLN A 180 -1.32 22.21 -28.49
N ALA A 181 -0.14 21.61 -28.70
CA ALA A 181 0.22 21.00 -29.97
C ALA A 181 -0.63 19.76 -30.27
N LEU A 182 -0.88 18.93 -29.24
CA LEU A 182 -1.76 17.77 -29.34
C LEU A 182 -3.19 18.17 -29.72
N GLN A 183 -3.75 19.18 -29.04
CA GLN A 183 -5.10 19.68 -29.32
C GLN A 183 -5.22 20.19 -30.76
N HIS A 184 -4.24 20.97 -31.21
CA HIS A 184 -4.23 21.53 -32.55
C HIS A 184 -4.06 20.47 -33.65
N TRP A 185 -3.27 19.42 -33.40
CA TRP A 185 -3.16 18.28 -34.30
C TRP A 185 -4.49 17.51 -34.43
N LEU A 186 -5.17 17.25 -33.30
CA LEU A 186 -6.48 16.56 -33.29
C LEU A 186 -7.54 17.30 -34.12
N GLN A 187 -7.53 18.64 -34.06
CA GLN A 187 -8.48 19.48 -34.82
C GLN A 187 -8.23 19.46 -36.33
N ARG A 188 -6.99 19.24 -36.77
CA ARG A 188 -6.60 19.26 -38.20
C ARG A 188 -6.84 17.94 -38.93
N GLN A 189 -7.16 16.86 -38.21
CA GLN A 189 -7.22 15.52 -38.79
C GLN A 189 -8.57 15.21 -39.43
N PRO A 190 -8.66 15.13 -40.78
CA PRO A 190 -9.94 14.95 -41.48
C PRO A 190 -10.59 13.59 -41.18
N ALA A 191 -9.76 12.60 -40.85
CA ALA A 191 -10.18 11.23 -40.50
C ALA A 191 -11.03 11.15 -39.21
N LEU A 192 -10.97 12.16 -38.34
CA LEU A 192 -11.68 12.20 -37.07
C LEU A 192 -13.01 12.98 -37.16
N TRP A 193 -13.40 13.46 -38.34
CA TRP A 193 -14.65 14.20 -38.56
C TRP A 193 -15.87 13.27 -38.72
N SER A 194 -15.64 12.01 -39.07
CA SER A 194 -16.70 11.00 -39.12
C SER A 194 -17.05 10.52 -37.69
N LEU A 195 -18.33 10.61 -37.32
CA LEU A 195 -18.83 10.18 -36.00
C LEU A 195 -18.53 8.69 -35.73
N ARG A 196 -18.62 7.85 -36.77
CA ARG A 196 -18.39 6.40 -36.66
C ARG A 196 -16.92 6.07 -36.47
N ASP A 197 -16.03 6.73 -37.22
CA ASP A 197 -14.58 6.50 -37.12
C ASP A 197 -14.04 7.05 -35.81
N LYS A 198 -14.55 8.22 -35.36
CA LYS A 198 -14.23 8.81 -34.06
C LYS A 198 -14.58 7.87 -32.91
N ALA A 199 -15.77 7.27 -32.91
CA ALA A 199 -16.17 6.31 -31.88
C ALA A 199 -15.31 5.02 -31.90
N GLN A 200 -15.00 4.50 -33.09
CA GLN A 200 -14.18 3.30 -33.24
C GLN A 200 -12.74 3.52 -32.77
N ILE A 201 -12.14 4.68 -33.10
CA ILE A 201 -10.80 5.08 -32.67
C ILE A 201 -10.78 5.32 -31.16
N GLY A 202 -11.79 6.03 -30.61
CA GLY A 202 -11.91 6.28 -29.17
C GLY A 202 -11.99 4.99 -28.34
N TRP A 203 -12.78 4.00 -28.79
CA TRP A 203 -12.87 2.70 -28.11
C TRP A 203 -11.52 1.95 -28.14
N ARG A 204 -10.86 1.90 -29.29
CA ARG A 204 -9.53 1.25 -29.43
C ARG A 204 -8.48 1.95 -28.58
N LEU A 205 -8.50 3.28 -28.55
CA LEU A 205 -7.62 4.10 -27.72
C LEU A 205 -7.80 3.77 -26.24
N SER A 206 -9.05 3.75 -25.75
CA SER A 206 -9.34 3.44 -24.34
C SER A 206 -8.80 2.06 -23.93
N HIS A 207 -8.97 1.05 -24.79
CA HIS A 207 -8.48 -0.29 -24.57
C HIS A 207 -6.94 -0.35 -24.58
N ARG A 208 -6.28 0.38 -25.50
CA ARG A 208 -4.81 0.46 -25.56
C ARG A 208 -4.21 1.21 -24.37
N LEU A 209 -4.86 2.27 -23.89
CA LEU A 209 -4.44 3.01 -22.69
C LEU A 209 -4.46 2.09 -21.45
N GLN A 210 -5.49 1.26 -21.30
CA GLN A 210 -5.60 0.30 -20.20
C GLN A 210 -4.59 -0.86 -20.32
N GLN A 211 -4.33 -1.34 -21.55
CA GLN A 211 -3.43 -2.47 -21.77
C GLN A 211 -1.94 -2.12 -21.68
N ARG A 212 -1.52 -0.99 -22.27
CA ARG A 212 -0.10 -0.62 -22.38
C ARG A 212 0.36 0.38 -21.33
N LEU A 213 -0.57 1.11 -20.69
CA LEU A 213 -0.28 2.18 -19.74
C LEU A 213 0.85 3.12 -20.21
N PRO A 214 0.71 3.74 -21.40
CA PRO A 214 1.74 4.63 -21.93
C PRO A 214 1.94 5.84 -21.00
N PRO A 215 3.17 6.34 -20.87
CA PRO A 215 3.47 7.48 -20.02
C PRO A 215 2.96 8.78 -20.67
N ILE A 216 1.76 9.23 -20.27
CA ILE A 216 1.10 10.41 -20.82
C ILE A 216 0.81 11.41 -19.68
N GLN A 217 1.08 12.70 -19.93
CA GLN A 217 0.74 13.78 -19.01
C GLN A 217 -0.77 13.88 -18.76
N ARG A 218 -1.15 14.32 -17.56
CA ARG A 218 -2.56 14.39 -17.14
C ARG A 218 -3.39 15.27 -18.08
N GLU A 219 -2.84 16.40 -18.52
CA GLU A 219 -3.48 17.34 -19.44
C GLU A 219 -3.71 16.69 -20.81
N ASN A 220 -2.72 15.97 -21.34
CA ASN A 220 -2.82 15.28 -22.62
C ASN A 220 -3.89 14.18 -22.57
N VAL A 221 -3.96 13.40 -21.48
CA VAL A 221 -5.03 12.40 -21.31
C VAL A 221 -6.40 13.06 -21.22
N ALA A 222 -6.54 14.18 -20.50
CA ALA A 222 -7.81 14.90 -20.40
C ALA A 222 -8.27 15.43 -21.77
N ILE A 223 -7.36 15.95 -22.60
CA ILE A 223 -7.66 16.38 -23.97
C ILE A 223 -8.13 15.20 -24.82
N LEU A 224 -7.47 14.04 -24.73
CA LEU A 224 -7.87 12.85 -25.46
C LEU A 224 -9.26 12.35 -25.03
N LEU A 225 -9.50 12.24 -23.73
CA LEU A 225 -10.79 11.76 -23.21
C LEU A 225 -11.92 12.71 -23.60
N GLY A 226 -11.73 14.02 -23.42
CA GLY A 226 -12.73 15.03 -23.79
C GLY A 226 -12.95 15.13 -25.31
N PHE A 227 -11.91 14.99 -26.13
CA PHE A 227 -12.06 15.01 -27.59
C PHE A 227 -12.89 13.82 -28.08
N PHE A 228 -12.66 12.61 -27.55
CA PHE A 228 -13.39 11.40 -27.93
C PHE A 228 -14.72 11.20 -27.18
N GLY A 229 -15.04 12.06 -26.21
CA GLY A 229 -16.25 11.93 -25.38
C GLY A 229 -16.23 10.68 -24.49
N LEU A 230 -15.04 10.25 -24.09
CA LEU A 230 -14.83 9.06 -23.25
C LEU A 230 -15.04 9.36 -21.76
N ASP A 231 -15.12 10.64 -21.39
CA ASP A 231 -15.33 11.20 -20.06
C ASP A 231 -16.82 11.37 -19.70
N ASP A 232 -17.74 11.10 -20.63
CA ASP A 232 -19.16 11.30 -20.42
C ASP A 232 -19.75 10.24 -19.47
N ILE A 233 -20.42 10.69 -18.39
CA ILE A 233 -20.87 9.86 -17.25
C ILE A 233 -21.90 8.80 -17.70
N ALA A 234 -22.51 8.99 -18.87
CA ALA A 234 -23.43 8.04 -19.50
C ALA A 234 -22.77 6.73 -19.97
N ALA A 235 -21.43 6.62 -19.98
CA ALA A 235 -20.68 5.45 -20.46
C ALA A 235 -20.68 4.22 -19.52
N GLY A 236 -21.42 4.25 -18.41
CA GLY A 236 -21.58 3.11 -17.51
C GLY A 236 -20.41 2.87 -16.54
N PRO A 237 -20.21 1.64 -16.01
CA PRO A 237 -19.23 1.34 -14.95
C PRO A 237 -17.78 1.72 -15.28
N ALA A 238 -17.44 1.83 -16.57
CA ALA A 238 -16.10 2.20 -17.04
C ALA A 238 -15.72 3.66 -16.72
N ALA A 239 -16.70 4.57 -16.57
CA ALA A 239 -16.46 5.98 -16.26
C ALA A 239 -15.77 6.17 -14.89
N HIS A 240 -16.08 5.30 -13.92
CA HIS A 240 -15.49 5.35 -12.57
C HIS A 240 -14.01 4.92 -12.55
N ALA A 241 -13.55 4.16 -13.55
CA ALA A 241 -12.15 3.74 -13.66
C ALA A 241 -11.26 4.79 -14.35
N LEU A 242 -11.84 5.81 -15.00
CA LEU A 242 -11.10 6.82 -15.75
C LEU A 242 -10.18 7.70 -14.88
N PRO A 243 -10.60 8.19 -13.70
CA PRO A 243 -9.71 8.98 -12.85
C PRO A 243 -8.48 8.17 -12.41
N MET A 244 -8.70 6.90 -12.03
CA MET A 244 -7.63 5.97 -11.68
C MET A 244 -6.69 5.72 -12.86
N LEU A 245 -7.23 5.54 -14.06
CA LEU A 245 -6.42 5.39 -15.28
C LEU A 245 -5.60 6.64 -15.58
N GLN A 246 -6.19 7.84 -15.47
CA GLN A 246 -5.48 9.11 -15.65
C GLN A 246 -4.32 9.25 -14.67
N GLU A 247 -4.55 8.95 -13.38
CA GLU A 247 -3.53 8.99 -12.35
C GLU A 247 -2.38 8.01 -12.65
N ARG A 248 -2.70 6.80 -13.10
CA ARG A 248 -1.68 5.79 -13.45
C ARG A 248 -0.86 6.17 -14.70
N LEU A 249 -1.49 6.71 -15.73
CA LEU A 249 -0.79 7.18 -16.94
C LEU A 249 0.14 8.36 -16.61
N HIS A 250 -0.34 9.28 -15.77
CA HIS A 250 0.45 10.42 -15.31
C HIS A 250 1.61 9.98 -14.41
N LEU A 251 1.38 9.04 -13.49
CA LEU A 251 2.42 8.45 -12.67
C LEU A 251 3.49 7.77 -13.54
N ALA A 252 3.10 7.02 -14.58
CA ALA A 252 4.05 6.44 -15.52
C ALA A 252 4.91 7.49 -16.24
N TRP A 253 4.32 8.66 -16.56
CA TRP A 253 5.06 9.79 -17.12
C TRP A 253 6.04 10.42 -16.12
N GLU A 254 5.65 10.60 -14.86
CA GLU A 254 6.52 11.14 -13.80
C GLU A 254 7.66 10.20 -13.40
N MET A 255 7.47 8.88 -13.53
CA MET A 255 8.51 7.89 -13.25
C MET A 255 9.65 7.90 -14.28
N GLN A 256 9.48 8.60 -15.40
CA GLN A 256 10.56 8.78 -16.38
C GLN A 256 11.71 9.60 -15.79
N PRO A 257 12.97 9.29 -16.15
CA PRO A 257 14.13 9.99 -15.61
C PRO A 257 14.14 11.48 -15.93
N GLU A 258 13.53 11.88 -17.06
CA GLU A 258 13.40 13.27 -17.51
C GLU A 258 12.44 14.08 -16.63
N ASN A 259 11.41 13.44 -16.06
CA ASN A 259 10.35 14.09 -15.28
C ASN A 259 10.50 13.85 -13.76
N ALA A 260 11.63 13.27 -13.32
CA ALA A 260 11.86 12.92 -11.93
C ALA A 260 11.84 14.12 -10.97
N GLU A 261 12.12 15.33 -11.46
CA GLU A 261 12.00 16.57 -10.69
C GLU A 261 10.54 16.96 -10.44
N ALA A 262 9.65 16.77 -11.42
CA ALA A 262 8.22 17.00 -11.25
C ALA A 262 7.64 16.06 -10.18
N LEU A 263 8.09 14.80 -10.18
CA LEU A 263 7.76 13.84 -9.14
C LEU A 263 8.32 14.26 -7.77
N ALA A 264 9.58 14.72 -7.70
CA ALA A 264 10.21 15.12 -6.46
C ALA A 264 9.41 16.23 -5.76
N ARG A 265 9.00 17.25 -6.53
CA ARG A 265 8.15 18.34 -6.04
C ARG A 265 6.80 17.85 -5.52
N ARG A 266 6.17 16.87 -6.17
CA ARG A 266 4.89 16.31 -5.72
C ARG A 266 5.02 15.51 -4.42
N VAL A 267 6.06 14.68 -4.33
CA VAL A 267 6.22 13.73 -3.21
C VAL A 267 6.83 14.39 -1.97
N TYR A 268 7.65 15.42 -2.18
CA TYR A 268 8.44 16.09 -1.16
C TYR A 268 8.46 17.61 -1.39
N PRO A 269 7.32 18.32 -1.24
CA PRO A 269 7.20 19.75 -1.59
C PRO A 269 8.08 20.68 -0.72
N THR A 270 8.39 20.27 0.51
CA THR A 270 9.08 21.11 1.53
C THR A 270 10.27 20.43 2.21
N SER A 271 10.66 19.22 1.78
CA SER A 271 11.66 18.43 2.51
C SER A 271 13.03 18.42 1.85
N ALA A 272 14.09 18.45 2.66
CA ALA A 272 15.49 18.28 2.22
C ALA A 272 15.78 16.97 1.46
N ASP A 273 14.85 16.00 1.47
CA ASP A 273 14.97 14.75 0.72
C ASP A 273 14.62 14.90 -0.78
N GLU A 274 14.13 16.06 -1.25
CA GLU A 274 13.80 16.34 -2.66
C GLU A 274 14.95 16.01 -3.62
N TYR A 275 16.18 16.45 -3.29
CA TYR A 275 17.39 16.19 -4.08
C TYR A 275 17.72 14.69 -4.26
N ARG A 276 17.23 13.83 -3.36
CA ARG A 276 17.53 12.39 -3.40
C ARG A 276 16.57 11.63 -4.30
N VAL A 277 15.40 12.17 -4.61
CA VAL A 277 14.36 11.48 -5.40
C VAL A 277 14.86 11.03 -6.77
N PRO A 278 15.58 11.83 -7.57
CA PRO A 278 16.07 11.38 -8.87
C PRO A 278 17.07 10.22 -8.77
N ALA A 279 17.86 10.16 -7.69
CA ALA A 279 18.79 9.06 -7.46
C ALA A 279 18.07 7.78 -7.01
N LEU A 280 17.04 7.92 -6.16
CA LEU A 280 16.19 6.81 -5.71
C LEU A 280 15.35 6.26 -6.87
N MET A 281 14.79 7.13 -7.72
CA MET A 281 14.01 6.72 -8.88
C MET A 281 14.88 5.99 -9.91
N ARG A 282 16.10 6.48 -10.18
CA ARG A 282 17.10 5.78 -11.00
C ARG A 282 17.44 4.38 -10.49
N GLN A 283 17.25 4.11 -9.20
CA GLN A 283 17.43 2.78 -8.63
C GLN A 283 16.18 1.91 -8.83
N LEU A 284 14.99 2.48 -8.70
CA LEU A 284 13.71 1.78 -8.88
C LEU A 284 13.42 1.42 -10.35
N THR A 285 13.97 2.17 -11.30
CA THR A 285 13.81 1.90 -12.74
C THR A 285 14.83 0.91 -13.31
N ARG A 286 15.85 0.51 -12.53
CA ARG A 286 16.82 -0.50 -12.95
C ARG A 286 16.31 -1.91 -12.68
N PRO A 287 16.64 -2.89 -13.54
CA PRO A 287 16.26 -4.27 -13.32
C PRO A 287 16.77 -4.76 -11.96
N PHE A 288 15.93 -5.50 -11.25
CA PHE A 288 16.26 -5.94 -9.91
C PHE A 288 17.45 -6.91 -9.91
N ALA A 289 18.51 -6.52 -9.20
CA ALA A 289 19.62 -7.41 -8.88
C ALA A 289 19.86 -7.39 -7.36
N LEU A 290 19.68 -8.54 -6.72
CA LEU A 290 19.98 -8.74 -5.29
C LEU A 290 21.33 -8.17 -4.83
N PRO A 291 22.47 -8.43 -5.51
CA PRO A 291 23.76 -7.89 -5.06
C PRO A 291 23.81 -6.36 -5.12
N GLN A 292 23.18 -5.73 -6.12
CA GLN A 292 23.10 -4.28 -6.22
C GLN A 292 22.21 -3.68 -5.14
N ALA A 293 21.06 -4.31 -4.85
CA ALA A 293 20.16 -3.89 -3.78
C ALA A 293 20.84 -4.00 -2.41
N LEU A 294 21.59 -5.07 -2.18
CA LEU A 294 22.42 -5.26 -1.00
C LEU A 294 23.50 -4.18 -0.90
N TRP A 295 24.23 -3.89 -1.97
CA TRP A 295 25.20 -2.80 -1.99
C TRP A 295 24.58 -1.43 -1.67
N ALA A 296 23.43 -1.12 -2.26
CA ALA A 296 22.72 0.13 -1.97
C ALA A 296 22.25 0.24 -0.50
N SER A 297 21.97 -0.90 0.14
CA SER A 297 21.57 -0.99 1.53
C SER A 297 22.70 -0.71 2.53
N LEU A 298 23.97 -0.72 2.10
CA LEU A 298 25.11 -0.35 2.96
C LEU A 298 25.03 1.11 3.42
N LEU A 299 24.46 2.01 2.61
CA LEU A 299 24.27 3.39 3.04
C LEU A 299 23.12 3.50 4.06
N PRO A 300 23.37 4.11 5.23
CA PRO A 300 22.35 4.28 6.25
C PRO A 300 21.20 5.16 5.71
N GLY A 301 19.97 4.80 6.05
CA GLY A 301 18.77 5.56 5.69
C GLY A 301 18.20 5.31 4.29
N ARG A 302 18.96 4.79 3.32
CA ARG A 302 18.46 4.52 1.96
C ARG A 302 17.26 3.56 1.88
N PRO A 303 17.25 2.41 2.57
CA PRO A 303 16.09 1.51 2.53
C PRO A 303 14.81 2.17 3.05
N SER A 304 14.95 3.02 4.08
CA SER A 304 13.85 3.78 4.66
C SER A 304 13.36 4.86 3.71
N ALA A 305 14.27 5.57 3.03
CA ALA A 305 13.93 6.57 2.02
C ALA A 305 13.21 5.94 0.82
N LEU A 306 13.67 4.78 0.34
CA LEU A 306 13.00 4.03 -0.73
C LEU A 306 11.60 3.59 -0.33
N ARG A 307 11.41 3.03 0.87
CA ARG A 307 10.07 2.70 1.35
C ARG A 307 9.16 3.93 1.46
N ARG A 308 9.65 5.05 1.97
CA ARG A 308 8.87 6.30 2.04
C ARG A 308 8.46 6.78 0.65
N LEU A 309 9.38 6.74 -0.31
CA LEU A 309 9.10 7.08 -1.71
C LEU A 309 8.03 6.15 -2.29
N LEU A 310 8.18 4.82 -2.13
CA LEU A 310 7.20 3.83 -2.59
C LEU A 310 5.81 4.03 -1.96
N MET A 311 5.76 4.34 -0.66
CA MET A 311 4.49 4.63 0.03
C MET A 311 3.83 5.94 -0.44
N ARG A 312 4.61 6.90 -0.96
CA ARG A 312 4.07 8.18 -1.44
C ARG A 312 3.83 8.24 -2.95
N LEU A 313 4.38 7.30 -3.73
CA LEU A 313 4.29 7.28 -5.19
C LEU A 313 2.84 7.18 -5.70
N ASP A 314 2.07 6.21 -5.19
CA ASP A 314 0.67 5.98 -5.56
C ASP A 314 -0.24 5.90 -4.32
N GLN A 315 -0.08 6.85 -3.38
CA GLN A 315 -0.87 6.90 -2.13
C GLN A 315 -0.85 5.58 -1.33
N GLY A 316 0.22 4.78 -1.47
CA GLY A 316 0.40 3.49 -0.80
C GLY A 316 -0.04 2.25 -1.58
N ARG A 317 -0.54 2.39 -2.82
CA ARG A 317 -0.88 1.25 -3.71
C ARG A 317 0.35 0.71 -4.44
N VAL A 318 1.17 -0.04 -3.72
CA VAL A 318 2.47 -0.48 -4.26
C VAL A 318 2.37 -1.68 -5.23
N ASP A 319 1.26 -2.41 -5.22
CA ASP A 319 1.09 -3.65 -6.02
C ASP A 319 0.76 -3.40 -7.51
N ASP A 320 0.30 -2.20 -7.83
CA ASP A 320 -0.23 -1.80 -9.15
C ASP A 320 0.64 -0.74 -9.87
N LEU A 321 1.87 -0.54 -9.40
CA LEU A 321 2.81 0.42 -9.99
C LEU A 321 3.08 0.11 -11.48
N PRO A 322 3.10 1.13 -12.37
CA PRO A 322 3.42 0.94 -13.78
C PRO A 322 4.84 0.41 -13.99
N ALA A 323 5.06 -0.33 -15.09
CA ALA A 323 6.41 -0.64 -15.56
C ALA A 323 7.20 0.67 -15.73
N PRO A 324 8.50 0.74 -15.33
CA PRO A 324 9.45 -0.36 -15.26
C PRO A 324 9.75 -0.92 -13.86
N VAL A 325 8.98 -0.59 -12.83
CA VAL A 325 9.33 -1.02 -11.45
C VAL A 325 9.01 -2.50 -11.24
N ASP A 326 10.03 -3.29 -10.91
CA ASP A 326 9.88 -4.73 -10.64
C ASP A 326 9.18 -4.98 -9.29
N ARG A 327 8.22 -5.92 -9.29
CA ARG A 327 7.51 -6.34 -8.05
C ARG A 327 8.45 -6.91 -6.98
N GLU A 328 9.46 -7.67 -7.38
CA GLU A 328 10.46 -8.23 -6.45
C GLU A 328 11.27 -7.14 -5.74
N GLN A 329 11.53 -6.04 -6.43
CA GLN A 329 12.27 -4.91 -5.87
C GLN A 329 11.43 -4.18 -4.82
N ILE A 330 10.16 -3.94 -5.11
CA ILE A 330 9.18 -3.39 -4.16
C ILE A 330 9.14 -4.24 -2.89
N ASP A 331 8.94 -5.54 -3.07
CA ASP A 331 8.87 -6.53 -1.99
C ASP A 331 10.13 -6.50 -1.12
N PHE A 332 11.31 -6.47 -1.76
CA PHE A 332 12.58 -6.39 -1.06
C PHE A 332 12.69 -5.12 -0.20
N TRP A 333 12.41 -3.93 -0.76
CA TRP A 333 12.56 -2.66 -0.03
C TRP A 333 11.52 -2.48 1.08
N MET A 334 10.29 -2.94 0.85
CA MET A 334 9.24 -2.98 1.86
C MET A 334 9.64 -3.87 3.03
N ARG A 335 10.09 -5.10 2.76
CA ARG A 335 10.52 -6.07 3.80
C ARG A 335 11.84 -5.70 4.47
N ALA A 336 12.77 -5.05 3.77
CA ALA A 336 14.08 -4.64 4.30
C ALA A 336 13.97 -3.51 5.34
N SER A 337 12.93 -2.68 5.23
CA SER A 337 12.72 -1.50 6.08
C SER A 337 11.55 -1.67 7.07
N GLU A 338 10.88 -2.81 7.06
CA GLU A 338 9.83 -3.13 8.02
C GLU A 338 10.43 -3.37 9.42
N ALA A 339 10.05 -2.51 10.35
CA ALA A 339 10.62 -2.46 11.69
C ALA A 339 9.80 -3.36 12.62
N GLY A 340 10.12 -4.66 12.69
CA GLY A 340 9.49 -5.56 13.67
C GLY A 340 9.56 -7.03 13.38
N TYR A 341 9.67 -7.42 12.11
CA TYR A 341 9.71 -8.82 11.72
C TYR A 341 11.11 -9.25 11.27
N LEU A 342 11.43 -10.53 11.53
CA LEU A 342 12.62 -11.20 11.01
C LEU A 342 12.38 -11.57 9.56
N THR A 343 12.56 -10.63 8.66
CA THR A 343 12.49 -10.87 7.21
C THR A 343 13.87 -11.32 6.68
N ARG A 344 13.88 -12.20 5.68
CA ARG A 344 15.13 -12.63 5.01
C ARG A 344 15.91 -11.44 4.44
N ALA A 345 15.20 -10.46 3.89
CA ALA A 345 15.79 -9.23 3.35
C ALA A 345 16.49 -8.38 4.44
N ARG A 346 15.92 -8.30 5.64
CA ARG A 346 16.55 -7.56 6.74
C ARG A 346 17.75 -8.29 7.31
N LEU A 347 17.68 -9.62 7.39
CA LEU A 347 18.81 -10.45 7.80
C LEU A 347 19.99 -10.28 6.85
N SER A 348 19.76 -10.31 5.53
CA SER A 348 20.82 -10.14 4.55
C SER A 348 21.43 -8.72 4.56
N VAL A 349 20.61 -7.68 4.63
CA VAL A 349 21.08 -6.28 4.74
C VAL A 349 21.91 -6.06 6.01
N GLY A 350 21.44 -6.60 7.13
CA GLY A 350 22.13 -6.43 8.40
C GLY A 350 23.43 -7.23 8.50
N LEU A 351 23.44 -8.48 8.05
CA LEU A 351 24.65 -9.30 7.99
C LEU A 351 25.71 -8.68 7.08
N LEU A 352 25.29 -8.09 5.95
CA LEU A 352 26.18 -7.34 5.07
C LEU A 352 26.79 -6.11 5.77
N ARG A 353 26.00 -5.35 6.52
CA ARG A 353 26.50 -4.20 7.29
C ARG A 353 27.47 -4.65 8.38
N CYS A 354 27.16 -5.73 9.10
CA CYS A 354 28.07 -6.31 10.08
C CYS A 354 29.39 -6.74 9.44
N ALA A 355 29.35 -7.41 8.29
CA ALA A 355 30.54 -7.80 7.54
C ALA A 355 31.37 -6.59 7.11
N ALA A 356 30.73 -5.53 6.59
CA ALA A 356 31.43 -4.30 6.22
C ALA A 356 32.05 -3.59 7.43
N THR A 357 31.34 -3.51 8.56
CA THR A 357 31.89 -2.92 9.80
C THR A 357 33.02 -3.76 10.38
N ALA A 358 32.90 -5.08 10.35
CA ALA A 358 33.93 -6.00 10.80
C ALA A 358 35.19 -5.90 9.93
N LEU A 359 35.03 -5.78 8.61
CA LEU A 359 36.13 -5.55 7.68
C LEU A 359 36.84 -4.22 7.97
N LEU A 360 36.09 -3.14 8.20
CA LEU A 360 36.66 -1.84 8.55
C LEU A 360 37.46 -1.91 9.87
N VAL A 361 36.89 -2.53 10.91
CA VAL A 361 37.58 -2.74 12.19
C VAL A 361 38.84 -3.59 11.99
N ALA A 362 38.77 -4.66 11.19
CA ALA A 362 39.93 -5.48 10.88
C ALA A 362 41.03 -4.68 10.18
N ILE A 363 40.67 -3.86 9.17
CA ILE A 363 41.63 -2.98 8.48
C ILE A 363 42.29 -2.02 9.48
N VAL A 364 41.52 -1.36 10.35
CA VAL A 364 42.05 -0.44 11.37
C VAL A 364 42.99 -1.15 12.33
N VAL A 365 42.62 -2.34 12.82
CA VAL A 365 43.45 -3.14 13.73
C VAL A 365 44.75 -3.60 13.06
N LEU A 366 44.68 -4.02 11.79
CA LEU A 366 45.86 -4.42 11.02
C LEU A 366 46.78 -3.23 10.74
N LEU A 367 46.24 -2.06 10.39
CA LEU A 367 47.01 -0.83 10.22
C LEU A 367 47.69 -0.38 11.53
N ALA A 368 46.97 -0.47 12.66
CA ALA A 368 47.54 -0.19 13.97
C ALA A 368 48.66 -1.18 14.34
N SER A 369 48.48 -2.48 14.03
CA SER A 369 49.52 -3.49 14.21
C SER A 369 50.75 -3.20 13.36
N ALA A 370 50.57 -2.81 12.08
CA ALA A 370 51.66 -2.39 11.21
C ALA A 370 52.38 -1.15 11.76
N ALA A 371 51.65 -0.13 12.19
CA ALA A 371 52.22 1.09 12.78
C ALA A 371 52.98 0.82 14.10
N SER A 372 52.59 -0.22 14.86
CA SER A 372 53.32 -0.63 16.07
C SER A 372 54.72 -1.19 15.78
N ALA A 373 55.07 -1.50 14.53
CA ALA A 373 56.41 -1.94 14.16
C ALA A 373 57.51 -0.89 14.45
N TRP A 374 57.14 0.39 14.58
CA TRP A 374 58.05 1.48 14.98
C TRP A 374 58.10 1.70 16.49
N SER A 375 57.31 0.97 17.28
CA SER A 375 57.26 1.08 18.73
C SER A 375 58.20 0.07 19.41
N PRO A 376 58.62 0.32 20.67
CA PRO A 376 59.52 -0.58 21.40
C PRO A 376 58.95 -2.00 21.59
N ASP A 377 57.62 -2.11 21.68
CA ASP A 377 56.89 -3.36 21.87
C ASP A 377 55.95 -3.63 20.67
N PRO A 378 56.45 -4.22 19.57
CA PRO A 378 55.64 -4.46 18.37
C PRO A 378 54.56 -5.52 18.63
N VAL A 379 53.32 -5.21 18.21
CA VAL A 379 52.20 -6.15 18.33
C VAL A 379 52.27 -7.15 17.17
N PRO A 380 52.29 -8.48 17.44
CA PRO A 380 52.35 -9.47 16.38
C PRO A 380 51.05 -9.49 15.55
N MET A 381 51.20 -9.55 14.22
CA MET A 381 50.08 -9.52 13.27
C MET A 381 49.07 -10.67 13.48
N SER A 382 49.53 -11.82 13.98
CA SER A 382 48.67 -12.96 14.30
C SER A 382 47.68 -12.63 15.44
N LEU A 383 48.14 -11.92 16.47
CA LEU A 383 47.29 -11.49 17.58
C LEU A 383 46.27 -10.43 17.12
N ALA A 384 46.69 -9.53 16.24
CA ALA A 384 45.80 -8.54 15.61
C ALA A 384 44.70 -9.21 14.77
N LEU A 385 45.04 -10.26 14.03
CA LEU A 385 44.09 -11.05 13.24
C LEU A 385 43.10 -11.84 14.14
N THR A 386 43.58 -12.48 15.21
CA THR A 386 42.69 -13.19 16.14
C THR A 386 41.73 -12.22 16.85
N ARG A 387 42.22 -11.05 17.29
CA ARG A 387 41.39 -10.03 17.94
C ARG A 387 40.36 -9.42 16.99
N SER A 388 40.73 -9.17 15.73
CA SER A 388 39.78 -8.66 14.75
C SER A 388 38.70 -9.70 14.38
N GLY A 389 39.05 -10.99 14.32
CA GLY A 389 38.09 -12.08 14.17
C GLY A 389 37.09 -12.17 15.34
N LEU A 390 37.57 -12.08 16.58
CA LEU A 390 36.71 -12.04 17.76
C LEU A 390 35.81 -10.79 17.77
N ALA A 391 36.36 -9.63 17.40
CA ALA A 391 35.57 -8.39 17.27
C ALA A 391 34.48 -8.52 16.20
N ALA A 392 34.77 -9.15 15.05
CA ALA A 392 33.79 -9.41 14.00
C ALA A 392 32.62 -10.27 14.49
N LEU A 393 32.93 -11.36 15.21
CA LEU A 393 31.91 -12.22 15.83
C LEU A 393 31.08 -11.45 16.86
N ALA A 394 31.73 -10.63 17.69
CA ALA A 394 31.05 -9.79 18.68
C ALA A 394 30.09 -8.81 18.01
N ILE A 395 30.49 -8.14 16.92
CA ILE A 395 29.64 -7.20 16.16
C ILE A 395 28.39 -7.90 15.61
N VAL A 396 28.55 -9.07 14.99
CA VAL A 396 27.41 -9.85 14.46
C VAL A 396 26.48 -10.30 15.58
N ALA A 397 27.04 -10.82 16.69
CA ALA A 397 26.26 -11.23 17.86
C ALA A 397 25.49 -10.06 18.48
N LEU A 398 26.13 -8.88 18.58
CA LEU A 398 25.51 -7.65 19.08
C LEU A 398 24.31 -7.25 18.24
N TRP A 399 24.52 -7.21 16.93
CA TRP A 399 23.50 -6.80 15.98
C TRP A 399 22.34 -7.80 15.95
N MET A 400 22.64 -9.10 15.97
CA MET A 400 21.62 -10.15 16.02
C MET A 400 20.82 -10.09 17.32
N GLY A 401 21.49 -9.87 18.47
CA GLY A 401 20.84 -9.66 19.76
C GLY A 401 19.93 -8.42 19.76
N TRP A 402 20.39 -7.31 19.20
CA TRP A 402 19.59 -6.10 19.02
C TRP A 402 18.36 -6.32 18.13
N LEU A 403 18.53 -7.06 17.02
CA LEU A 403 17.45 -7.41 16.11
C LEU A 403 16.39 -8.25 16.85
N LEU A 404 16.81 -9.31 17.53
CA LEU A 404 15.94 -10.23 18.28
C LEU A 404 15.22 -9.53 19.43
N ALA A 405 15.92 -8.71 20.21
CA ALA A 405 15.31 -7.90 21.27
C ALA A 405 14.24 -6.96 20.70
N GLY A 406 14.55 -6.28 19.59
CA GLY A 406 13.60 -5.39 18.92
C GLY A 406 12.39 -6.10 18.30
N THR A 407 12.54 -7.33 17.81
CA THR A 407 11.40 -8.14 17.33
C THR A 407 10.54 -8.61 18.51
N LEU A 408 11.18 -9.04 19.60
CA LEU A 408 10.50 -9.57 20.78
C LEU A 408 9.69 -8.49 21.51
N LEU A 409 10.28 -7.31 21.72
CA LEU A 409 9.61 -6.16 22.35
C LEU A 409 8.44 -5.61 21.53
N ARG A 410 8.48 -5.77 20.20
CA ARG A 410 7.34 -5.42 19.32
C ARG A 410 6.25 -6.46 19.38
N TRP A 411 6.60 -7.73 19.27
CA TRP A 411 5.65 -8.84 19.40
C TRP A 411 4.89 -8.82 20.74
N GLN A 412 5.56 -8.45 21.84
CA GLN A 412 4.93 -8.25 23.15
C GLN A 412 4.00 -7.02 23.22
N GLY A 413 4.16 -6.08 22.30
CA GLY A 413 3.47 -4.80 22.29
C GLY A 413 2.30 -4.69 21.31
N GLU A 414 2.13 -5.64 20.40
CA GLU A 414 1.03 -5.67 19.44
C GLU A 414 -0.33 -5.88 20.11
N ALA A 415 -1.39 -5.34 19.49
CA ALA A 415 -2.76 -5.56 19.94
C ALA A 415 -3.11 -7.05 19.87
N GLU A 416 -3.86 -7.53 20.86
CA GLU A 416 -4.16 -8.96 21.02
C GLU A 416 -5.05 -9.53 19.91
N SER A 417 -5.71 -8.66 19.13
CA SER A 417 -6.57 -8.99 18.00
C SER A 417 -5.87 -8.99 16.65
N ASP A 418 -4.57 -8.66 16.59
CA ASP A 418 -3.84 -8.60 15.32
C ASP A 418 -3.34 -10.00 14.93
N ASP A 419 -4.02 -10.63 13.98
CA ASP A 419 -3.77 -12.01 13.50
C ASP A 419 -2.49 -12.17 12.66
N ARG A 420 -1.66 -11.11 12.61
CA ARG A 420 -0.44 -11.08 11.80
C ARG A 420 0.67 -11.99 12.31
N SER A 421 0.62 -12.45 13.56
CA SER A 421 1.69 -13.26 14.14
C SER A 421 1.35 -14.77 14.15
N PRO A 422 2.27 -15.64 13.74
CA PRO A 422 2.05 -17.10 13.74
C PRO A 422 2.12 -17.73 15.14
N ALA A 423 2.50 -16.97 16.17
CA ALA A 423 2.66 -17.49 17.53
C ALA A 423 1.31 -17.55 18.26
N PRO A 424 1.04 -18.62 19.01
CA PRO A 424 -0.24 -18.77 19.68
C PRO A 424 -0.45 -17.70 20.77
N HIS A 425 -1.67 -17.19 20.87
CA HIS A 425 -1.98 -16.06 21.77
C HIS A 425 -1.58 -16.32 23.22
N TRP A 426 -1.75 -17.55 23.73
CA TRP A 426 -1.40 -17.90 25.12
C TRP A 426 0.09 -17.66 25.45
N LEU A 427 0.98 -17.82 24.46
CA LEU A 427 2.42 -17.63 24.66
C LEU A 427 2.73 -16.17 24.99
N ARG A 428 2.00 -15.20 24.41
CA ARG A 428 2.12 -13.77 24.74
C ARG A 428 1.75 -13.47 26.21
N TRP A 429 0.86 -14.26 26.80
CA TRP A 429 0.42 -14.10 28.19
C TRP A 429 1.41 -14.74 29.16
N ALA A 430 1.87 -15.95 28.84
CA ALA A 430 2.80 -16.70 29.67
C ALA A 430 4.25 -16.21 29.56
N PHE A 431 4.61 -15.44 28.53
CA PHE A 431 6.01 -15.07 28.26
C PHE A 431 6.70 -14.34 29.44
N VAL A 432 6.12 -13.24 29.93
CA VAL A 432 6.69 -12.45 31.04
C VAL A 432 6.79 -13.26 32.34
N PRO A 433 5.74 -13.96 32.83
CA PRO A 433 5.85 -14.74 34.05
C PRO A 433 6.80 -15.94 33.91
N LEU A 434 6.85 -16.57 32.74
CA LEU A 434 7.78 -17.66 32.46
C LEU A 434 9.23 -17.13 32.47
N LEU A 435 9.50 -15.98 31.86
CA LEU A 435 10.83 -15.37 31.87
C LEU A 435 11.26 -14.97 33.29
N ALA A 436 10.35 -14.38 34.08
CA ALA A 436 10.63 -14.05 35.48
C ALA A 436 10.91 -15.31 36.33
N GLY A 437 10.14 -16.39 36.14
CA GLY A 437 10.36 -17.67 36.82
C GLY A 437 11.67 -18.34 36.44
N ILE A 438 12.05 -18.33 35.15
CA ILE A 438 13.35 -18.83 34.69
C ILE A 438 14.48 -17.98 35.27
N GLY A 439 14.35 -16.65 35.26
CA GLY A 439 15.37 -15.75 35.82
C GLY A 439 15.65 -16.04 37.30
N LEU A 440 14.60 -16.26 38.09
CA LEU A 440 14.71 -16.68 39.48
C LEU A 440 15.36 -18.07 39.61
N GLY A 441 14.87 -19.07 38.86
CA GLY A 441 15.42 -20.43 38.92
C GLY A 441 16.90 -20.52 38.52
N VAL A 442 17.32 -19.75 37.51
CA VAL A 442 18.73 -19.69 37.08
C VAL A 442 19.59 -18.96 38.11
N SER A 443 19.04 -17.99 38.83
CA SER A 443 19.80 -17.26 39.86
C SER A 443 20.16 -18.11 41.08
N GLU A 444 19.39 -19.17 41.36
CA GLU A 444 19.68 -20.14 42.43
C GLU A 444 20.81 -21.12 42.06
N ILE A 445 21.24 -21.17 40.80
CA ILE A 445 22.35 -22.02 40.36
C ILE A 445 23.67 -21.33 40.73
N PRO A 446 24.58 -22.01 41.46
CA PRO A 446 25.86 -21.43 41.86
C PRO A 446 26.66 -20.94 40.63
N GLY A 447 27.10 -19.68 40.67
CA GLY A 447 27.87 -19.06 39.59
C GLY A 447 27.06 -18.51 38.41
N GLN A 448 25.73 -18.67 38.40
CA GLN A 448 24.85 -18.21 37.31
C GLN A 448 23.94 -17.02 37.70
N ALA A 449 24.20 -16.37 38.85
CA ALA A 449 23.42 -15.23 39.32
C ALA A 449 23.31 -14.09 38.28
N LEU A 450 24.38 -13.83 37.53
CA LEU A 450 24.37 -12.84 36.44
C LEU A 450 23.43 -13.23 35.31
N ALA A 451 23.42 -14.50 34.90
CA ALA A 451 22.52 -14.99 33.86
C ALA A 451 21.06 -14.89 34.29
N GLY A 452 20.74 -15.26 35.53
CA GLY A 452 19.40 -15.09 36.10
C GLY A 452 18.97 -13.62 36.16
N GLY A 453 19.88 -12.73 36.55
CA GLY A 453 19.65 -11.28 36.57
C GLY A 453 19.37 -10.69 35.20
N VAL A 454 20.10 -11.09 34.15
CA VAL A 454 19.85 -10.65 32.77
C VAL A 454 18.46 -11.08 32.30
N ILE A 455 18.06 -12.32 32.61
CA ILE A 455 16.75 -12.85 32.23
C ILE A 455 15.63 -12.06 32.94
N ALA A 456 15.80 -11.75 34.23
CA ALA A 456 14.83 -10.99 35.01
C ALA A 456 14.73 -9.52 34.56
N THR A 457 15.83 -8.87 34.17
CA THR A 457 15.79 -7.50 33.60
C THR A 457 15.12 -7.48 32.22
N ILE A 458 15.33 -8.49 31.37
CA ILE A 458 14.58 -8.62 30.10
C ILE A 458 13.07 -8.78 30.39
N ALA A 459 12.69 -9.52 31.43
CA ALA A 459 11.29 -9.69 31.83
C ALA A 459 10.68 -8.35 32.27
N LEU A 460 11.40 -7.60 33.09
CA LEU A 460 11.02 -6.27 33.55
C LEU A 460 10.84 -5.30 32.38
N LEU A 461 11.83 -5.23 31.47
CA LEU A 461 11.80 -4.33 30.33
C LEU A 461 10.66 -4.67 29.36
N SER A 462 10.39 -5.97 29.16
CA SER A 462 9.23 -6.43 28.38
C SER A 462 7.90 -5.98 29.00
N SER A 463 7.78 -6.04 30.33
CA SER A 463 6.60 -5.61 31.08
C SER A 463 6.37 -4.09 30.98
N VAL A 464 7.44 -3.29 31.10
CA VAL A 464 7.39 -1.83 30.94
C VAL A 464 6.99 -1.43 29.51
N VAL A 465 7.61 -2.02 28.49
CA VAL A 465 7.30 -1.71 27.08
C VAL A 465 5.85 -2.07 26.74
N ARG A 466 5.34 -3.17 27.30
CA ARG A 466 3.95 -3.59 27.14
C ARG A 466 2.97 -2.56 27.71
N LEU A 467 3.21 -2.10 28.94
CA LEU A 467 2.38 -1.08 29.59
C LEU A 467 2.40 0.25 28.82
N TRP A 468 3.58 0.66 28.33
CA TRP A 468 3.74 1.89 27.55
C TRP A 468 3.01 1.84 26.21
N ARG A 469 3.16 0.78 25.42
CA ARG A 469 2.47 0.66 24.12
C ARG A 469 0.95 0.61 24.25
N ARG A 470 0.44 0.05 25.35
CA ARG A 470 -1.00 -0.04 25.64
C ARG A 470 -1.59 1.23 26.25
N SER A 471 -0.74 2.20 26.62
CA SER A 471 -1.18 3.49 27.17
C SER A 471 -1.71 4.48 26.13
N GLY A 472 -1.72 4.15 24.84
CA GLY A 472 -2.26 4.99 23.77
C GLY A 472 -1.38 6.18 23.37
N ARG A 473 -0.26 6.42 24.06
CA ARG A 473 0.69 7.47 23.71
C ARG A 473 1.37 7.17 22.35
N PRO A 474 1.55 8.15 21.44
CA PRO A 474 2.18 7.95 20.15
C PRO A 474 3.64 7.49 20.33
N TYR A 475 3.86 6.19 20.22
CA TYR A 475 5.14 5.57 20.52
C TYR A 475 6.00 5.44 19.24
N ARG A 476 6.95 6.36 19.05
CA ARG A 476 8.06 6.15 18.12
C ARG A 476 9.15 5.33 18.85
N PRO A 477 9.54 4.14 18.35
CA PRO A 477 10.61 3.37 18.98
C PRO A 477 11.94 4.12 18.82
N ASN A 478 12.28 4.97 19.78
CA ASN A 478 13.59 5.58 19.82
C ASN A 478 14.63 4.51 20.14
N SER A 479 15.80 4.63 19.51
CA SER A 479 16.97 3.77 19.74
C SER A 479 17.32 3.64 21.23
N ALA A 480 16.97 4.63 22.05
CA ALA A 480 17.17 4.65 23.51
C ALA A 480 16.52 3.46 24.25
N MET A 481 15.31 3.03 23.89
CA MET A 481 14.64 1.89 24.58
C MET A 481 15.33 0.56 24.25
N LEU A 482 15.82 0.42 23.02
CA LEU A 482 16.60 -0.75 22.60
C LEU A 482 18.00 -0.71 23.23
N TRP A 483 18.58 0.47 23.46
CA TRP A 483 19.80 0.66 24.24
C TRP A 483 19.63 0.25 25.71
N LEU A 484 18.47 0.51 26.32
CA LEU A 484 18.15 0.01 27.67
C LEU A 484 18.10 -1.53 27.72
N ALA A 485 17.51 -2.17 26.71
CA ALA A 485 17.53 -3.63 26.59
C ALA A 485 18.95 -4.18 26.41
N PHE A 486 19.80 -3.46 25.68
CA PHE A 486 21.20 -3.79 25.48
C PHE A 486 22.04 -3.62 26.76
N LEU A 487 21.70 -2.64 27.61
CA LEU A 487 22.32 -2.41 28.92
C LEU A 487 21.82 -3.38 30.01
N ALA A 488 20.91 -4.30 29.71
CA ALA A 488 20.37 -5.27 30.65
C ALA A 488 21.44 -6.06 31.44
N PRO A 489 22.59 -6.49 30.85
CA PRO A 489 23.65 -7.15 31.61
C PRO A 489 24.31 -6.24 32.65
N SER A 490 24.39 -4.93 32.39
CA SER A 490 24.91 -3.94 33.34
C SER A 490 23.88 -3.65 34.43
N MET A 491 22.60 -3.53 34.08
CA MET A 491 21.51 -3.35 35.06
C MET A 491 21.29 -4.58 35.94
N ALA A 492 21.56 -5.78 35.42
CA ALA A 492 21.48 -7.03 36.18
C ALA A 492 22.51 -7.10 37.32
N GLN A 493 23.61 -6.35 37.22
CA GLN A 493 24.61 -6.26 38.29
C GLN A 493 24.19 -5.31 39.41
N SER A 494 23.28 -4.35 39.13
CA SER A 494 22.86 -3.33 40.09
C SER A 494 21.53 -3.62 40.78
N LEU A 495 20.67 -4.44 40.17
CA LEU A 495 19.34 -4.77 40.71
C LEU A 495 19.29 -6.23 41.19
N PRO A 496 18.78 -6.50 42.41
CA PRO A 496 18.52 -7.85 42.88
C PRO A 496 17.55 -8.58 41.93
N VAL A 497 17.88 -9.82 41.54
CA VAL A 497 17.06 -10.63 40.63
C VAL A 497 15.61 -10.78 41.12
N ALA A 498 15.44 -10.95 42.43
CA ALA A 498 14.12 -11.03 43.07
C ALA A 498 13.31 -9.75 42.89
N LEU A 499 13.94 -8.58 42.94
CA LEU A 499 13.27 -7.29 42.81
C LEU A 499 12.86 -7.01 41.37
N SER A 500 13.72 -7.31 40.40
CA SER A 500 13.38 -7.17 38.97
C SER A 500 12.26 -8.15 38.55
N ALA A 501 12.30 -9.39 39.03
CA ALA A 501 11.23 -10.37 38.80
C ALA A 501 9.90 -9.97 39.45
N ALA A 502 9.93 -9.48 40.70
CA ALA A 502 8.72 -9.03 41.40
C ALA A 502 8.09 -7.81 40.71
N LEU A 503 8.90 -6.82 40.29
CA LEU A 503 8.41 -5.66 39.53
C LEU A 503 7.85 -6.07 38.17
N ALA A 504 8.49 -7.01 37.46
CA ALA A 504 8.01 -7.51 36.18
C ALA A 504 6.62 -8.14 36.30
N LEU A 505 6.42 -8.99 37.31
CA LEU A 505 5.15 -9.66 37.61
C LEU A 505 4.09 -8.67 38.11
N GLY A 506 4.47 -7.68 38.93
CA GLY A 506 3.56 -6.63 39.40
C GLY A 506 3.02 -5.78 38.26
N LEU A 507 3.89 -5.31 37.37
CA LEU A 507 3.49 -4.56 36.17
C LEU A 507 2.64 -5.40 35.21
N TRP A 508 2.97 -6.69 35.05
CA TRP A 508 2.22 -7.62 34.20
C TRP A 508 0.82 -7.88 34.75
N THR A 509 0.69 -8.14 36.05
CA THR A 509 -0.63 -8.35 36.70
C THR A 509 -1.48 -7.09 36.67
N TRP A 510 -0.88 -5.91 36.85
CA TRP A 510 -1.57 -4.63 36.72
C TRP A 510 -2.15 -4.42 35.30
N ASP A 511 -1.34 -4.66 34.26
CA ASP A 511 -1.78 -4.59 32.85
C ASP A 511 -2.96 -5.53 32.58
N LEU A 512 -2.88 -6.76 33.09
CA LEU A 512 -3.92 -7.78 32.98
C LEU A 512 -5.27 -7.33 33.56
N LEU A 513 -5.22 -6.76 34.77
CA LEU A 513 -6.39 -6.30 35.51
C LEU A 513 -7.03 -5.10 34.82
N ARG A 514 -6.22 -4.16 34.32
CA ARG A 514 -6.71 -3.00 33.56
C ARG A 514 -7.43 -3.43 32.29
N HIS A 515 -6.88 -4.38 31.53
CA HIS A 515 -7.50 -4.87 30.31
C HIS A 515 -8.78 -5.67 30.53
N ARG A 516 -8.83 -6.52 31.56
CA ARG A 516 -10.07 -7.21 31.93
C ARG A 516 -11.15 -6.19 32.29
N ARG A 517 -10.86 -5.21 33.15
CA ARG A 517 -11.82 -4.15 33.54
C ARG A 517 -12.39 -3.37 32.34
N LEU A 518 -11.58 -3.11 31.31
CA LEU A 518 -12.04 -2.42 30.09
C LEU A 518 -12.95 -3.30 29.24
N ARG A 519 -12.73 -4.62 29.17
CA ARG A 519 -13.64 -5.55 28.47
C ARG A 519 -14.99 -5.66 29.18
N TRP A 520 -15.00 -5.76 30.51
CA TRP A 520 -16.24 -5.82 31.31
C TRP A 520 -17.09 -4.54 31.26
N ARG A 521 -16.51 -3.39 30.88
CA ARG A 521 -17.26 -2.14 30.68
C ARG A 521 -17.82 -1.97 29.26
N ARG A 522 -17.38 -2.80 28.31
CA ARG A 522 -17.82 -2.75 26.90
C ARG A 522 -18.85 -3.84 26.57
N SER A 523 -18.94 -4.90 27.38
CA SER A 523 -20.06 -5.85 27.44
C SER A 523 -21.16 -5.31 28.35
#